data_AF-A0A960WPH8-F1
#
_entry.id   AF-A0A960WPH8-F1
#
_cell.length_a   1.000
_cell.length_b   1.000
_cell.length_c   1.000
_cell.angle_alpha   90.00
_cell.angle_beta   90.00
_cell.angle_gamma   90.00
#
_symmetry.space_group_name_H-M   'P 1'
#
loop_
_entity.id
_entity.type
_entity.pdbx_description
1 polymer ?
#
loop_
_entity_poly.entity_id
_entity_poly.type
_entity_poly.pdbx_seq_one_letter_code
_entity_poly.pdbx_strand_id
1 'polypeptide(L)' 'MVAVLSDKQTFGFNDLFEVVYENLKARNAVSGGEEMLRLRAYEKLQNLVTRGLVEKNGKEYRGLENLHEASSAHAAS' A
#
# COMPACT_ATOMS: atom_id res chain seq x y z
N MET A 1 3.75 -1.15 0.65
CA MET A 1 2.51 -1.10 -0.15
C MET A 1 2.82 -0.92 -1.62
N VAL A 2 3.49 0.16 -2.04
CA VAL A 2 3.90 0.34 -3.45
C VAL A 2 4.73 -0.85 -3.95
N ALA A 3 5.81 -1.20 -3.25
CA ALA A 3 6.65 -2.35 -3.61
C ALA A 3 5.88 -3.69 -3.72
N VAL A 4 4.82 -3.88 -2.94
CA VAL A 4 3.98 -5.10 -2.97
C VAL A 4 3.07 -5.09 -4.20
N LEU A 5 2.45 -3.93 -4.48
CA LEU A 5 1.55 -3.75 -5.63
C LEU A 5 2.30 -3.64 -6.97
N SER A 6 3.60 -3.36 -6.95
CA SER A 6 4.46 -3.29 -8.15
C SER A 6 4.73 -4.65 -8.78
N ASP A 7 4.47 -5.76 -8.07
CA ASP A 7 4.67 -7.13 -8.57
C ASP A 7 3.60 -7.57 -9.61
N LYS A 8 2.80 -6.63 -10.12
CA LYS A 8 1.68 -6.82 -11.07
C LYS A 8 0.57 -7.80 -10.62
N GLN A 9 0.66 -8.35 -9.41
CA GLN A 9 -0.34 -9.21 -8.79
C GLN A 9 -1.51 -8.39 -8.18
N THR A 10 -2.69 -9.01 -8.16
CA THR A 10 -3.86 -8.51 -7.42
C THR A 10 -3.80 -8.98 -5.98
N PHE A 11 -4.00 -8.05 -5.04
CA PHE A 11 -4.03 -8.37 -3.61
C PHE A 11 -5.36 -7.94 -2.99
N GLY A 12 -5.90 -8.78 -2.11
CA GLY A 12 -6.93 -8.35 -1.17
C GLY A 12 -6.35 -7.35 -0.16
N PHE A 13 -7.19 -6.47 0.38
CA PHE A 13 -6.72 -5.50 1.39
C PHE A 13 -6.08 -6.16 2.62
N ASN A 14 -6.61 -7.30 3.06
CA ASN A 14 -6.07 -8.02 4.22
C ASN A 14 -4.68 -8.59 3.94
N ASP A 15 -4.49 -9.30 2.84
CA ASP A 15 -3.17 -9.80 2.42
C ASP A 15 -2.16 -8.67 2.20
N LEU A 16 -2.59 -7.59 1.53
CA LEU A 16 -1.77 -6.41 1.33
C LEU A 16 -1.33 -5.79 2.67
N PHE A 17 -2.28 -5.67 3.60
CA PHE A 17 -2.02 -5.10 4.92
C PHE A 17 -1.06 -5.98 5.72
N GLU A 18 -1.27 -7.29 5.72
CA GLU A 18 -0.41 -8.25 6.42
C GLU A 18 1.03 -8.16 5.93
N VAL A 19 1.26 -8.19 4.61
CA VAL A 19 2.60 -8.04 4.03
C VAL A 19 3.22 -6.70 4.40
N VAL A 20 2.46 -5.60 4.35
CA VAL A 20 2.96 -4.27 4.75
C VAL A 20 3.29 -4.23 6.25
N TYR A 21 2.45 -4.83 7.09
CA TYR A 21 2.61 -4.86 8.52
C TYR A 21 3.84 -5.67 8.94
N GLU A 22 4.04 -6.85 8.35
CA GLU A 22 5.23 -7.67 8.58
C GLU A 22 6.51 -6.96 8.11
N ASN A 23 6.46 -6.25 6.98
CA ASN A 23 7.58 -5.40 6.53
C ASN A 23 7.88 -4.26 7.51
N LEU A 24 6.86 -3.65 8.12
CA LEU A 24 7.05 -2.59 9.12
C LEU A 24 7.61 -3.16 10.44
N LYS A 25 7.12 -4.33 10.87
CA LYS A 25 7.66 -5.04 12.05
C LYS A 25 9.12 -5.40 11.85
N ALA A 26 9.47 -5.98 10.71
CA ALA A 26 10.85 -6.33 10.38
C ALA A 26 11.79 -5.12 10.42
N ARG A 27 11.26 -3.92 10.13
CA ARG A 27 11.98 -2.65 10.17
C ARG A 27 11.87 -1.89 11.49
N ASN A 28 11.26 -2.48 12.52
CA ASN A 28 10.96 -1.82 13.81
C ASN A 28 10.24 -0.47 13.65
N ALA A 29 9.44 -0.31 12.59
CA ALA A 29 8.76 0.94 12.23
C ALA A 29 7.28 0.97 12.65
N VAL A 30 6.85 0.00 13.46
CA VAL A 30 5.48 -0.08 14.00
C VAL A 30 5.34 0.89 15.17
N SER A 31 4.54 1.95 14.97
CA SER A 31 4.19 2.93 16.01
C SER A 31 2.68 3.17 15.98
N GLY A 32 2.02 3.04 17.14
CA GLY A 32 0.57 3.30 17.28
C GLY A 32 -0.36 2.06 17.21
N GLY A 33 0.19 0.84 17.19
CA GLY A 33 -0.59 -0.40 17.17
C GLY A 33 -1.15 -0.77 15.78
N GLU A 34 -1.64 -2.01 15.66
CA GLU A 34 -2.10 -2.59 14.40
C GLU A 34 -3.26 -1.82 13.77
N GLU A 35 -4.23 -1.40 14.59
CA GLU A 35 -5.44 -0.71 14.11
C GLU A 35 -5.12 0.64 13.47
N MET A 36 -4.21 1.42 14.06
CA MET A 36 -3.80 2.71 13.52
C MET A 36 -3.00 2.56 12.23
N LEU A 37 -2.18 1.51 12.11
CA LEU A 37 -1.50 1.17 10.87
C LEU A 37 -2.49 0.75 9.78
N ARG A 38 -3.55 0.02 10.15
CA ARG A 38 -4.59 -0.43 9.22
C ARG A 38 -5.34 0.75 8.62
N LEU A 39 -5.71 1.73 9.43
CA LEU A 39 -6.33 2.97 8.97
C LEU A 39 -5.41 3.71 7.99
N ARG A 40 -4.13 3.92 8.37
CA ARG A 40 -3.15 4.61 7.49
C ARG A 40 -2.90 3.86 6.18
N ALA A 41 -2.83 2.53 6.22
CA ALA A 41 -2.67 1.71 5.02
C ALA A 41 -3.89 1.84 4.10
N TYR A 42 -5.10 1.85 4.67
CA TYR A 42 -6.34 2.05 3.93
C TYR A 42 -6.40 3.44 3.28
N GLU A 43 -6.10 4.50 4.03
CA GLU A 43 -6.04 5.87 3.50
C GLU A 43 -5.02 6.00 2.36
N LYS A 44 -3.82 5.42 2.54
CA LYS A 44 -2.80 5.39 1.49
C LYS A 44 -3.29 4.65 0.26
N LEU A 45 -3.99 3.53 0.43
CA LEU A 45 -4.54 2.74 -0.67
C LEU A 45 -5.63 3.51 -1.43
N GLN A 46 -6.54 4.15 -0.72
CA GLN A 46 -7.55 5.03 -1.30
C GLN A 46 -6.90 6.16 -2.11
N ASN A 47 -5.89 6.83 -1.55
CA ASN A 47 -5.15 7.87 -2.27
C ASN A 47 -4.51 7.36 -3.57
N LEU A 48 -3.96 6.14 -3.58
CA LEU A 48 -3.40 5.56 -4.80
C LEU A 48 -4.49 5.25 -5.84
N VAL A 49 -5.67 4.79 -5.40
CA VAL A 49 -6.81 4.55 -6.28
C VAL A 49 -7.31 5.87 -6.88
N THR A 50 -7.51 6.90 -6.07
CA THR A 50 -7.94 8.24 -6.54
C THR A 50 -6.97 8.86 -7.53
N ARG A 51 -5.66 8.61 -7.37
CA ARG A 51 -4.61 9.08 -8.30
C ARG A 51 -4.49 8.26 -9.58
N GLY A 52 -5.27 7.19 -9.74
CA GLY A 52 -5.15 6.28 -10.88
C GLY A 52 -3.82 5.54 -10.91
N LEU A 53 -3.25 5.25 -9.74
CA LEU A 53 -2.01 4.45 -9.57
C LEU A 53 -2.33 3.00 -9.20
N VAL A 54 -3.52 2.76 -8.66
CA VAL A 54 -4.01 1.43 -8.27
C VAL A 54 -5.42 1.26 -8.82
N GLU A 55 -5.67 0.14 -9.48
CA GLU A 55 -6.99 -0.25 -9.90
C GLU A 55 -7.66 -1.08 -8.79
N LYS A 56 -8.94 -0.79 -8.50
CA LYS A 56 -9.74 -1.53 -7.54
C LYS A 56 -10.77 -2.39 -8.27
N ASN A 57 -10.59 -3.71 -8.21
CA ASN A 57 -11.51 -4.69 -8.76
C ASN A 57 -12.26 -5.38 -7.61
N GLY A 58 -13.40 -4.80 -7.22
CA GLY A 58 -14.19 -5.31 -6.10
C GLY A 58 -13.46 -5.17 -4.74
N LYS A 59 -12.94 -6.29 -4.24
CA LYS A 59 -12.15 -6.39 -2.99
C LYS A 59 -10.64 -6.49 -3.23
N GLU A 60 -10.22 -6.56 -4.49
CA GLU A 60 -8.84 -6.71 -4.90
C GLU A 60 -8.28 -5.40 -5.45
N TYR A 61 -6.98 -5.22 -5.29
CA TYR A 61 -6.24 -4.04 -5.69
C TYR A 61 -5.04 -4.44 -6.53
N ARG A 62 -4.83 -3.74 -7.65
CA ARG A 62 -3.73 -3.99 -8.58
C ARG A 62 -2.93 -2.71 -8.81
N GLY A 63 -1.61 -2.79 -8.68
CA GLY A 63 -0.75 -1.68 -9.07
C GLY A 63 -0.73 -1.47 -10.58
N LEU A 64 -0.87 -0.22 -11.02
CA LEU A 64 -0.73 0.18 -12.42
C LEU A 64 0.74 0.52 -12.74
N GLU A 65 1.08 0.65 -14.01
CA GLU A 65 2.49 0.81 -14.44
C GLU A 65 3.13 2.11 -13.92
N ASN A 66 2.32 3.15 -13.77
CA ASN A 66 2.69 4.44 -13.18
C ASN A 66 2.89 4.39 -11.64
N LEU A 67 2.54 3.29 -10.98
CA LEU A 67 2.73 3.13 -9.54
C LEU A 67 4.22 3.20 -9.13
N HIS A 68 5.11 2.68 -9.98
CA HIS A 68 6.54 2.65 -9.71
C HIS A 68 7.11 4.06 -9.53
N GLU A 69 6.61 5.03 -10.31
CA GLU A 69 7.03 6.43 -10.29
C GLU A 69 6.52 7.20 -9.06
N ALA A 70 5.39 6.78 -8.50
CA ALA A 70 4.82 7.41 -7.30
C ALA A 70 5.59 7.08 -6.01
N SER A 71 6.42 6.04 -6.02
CA SER A 71 7.27 5.67 -4.86
C SER A 71 8.33 6.73 -4.53
N SER A 72 8.73 7.51 -5.54
CA SER A 72 9.74 8.58 -5.46
C SER A 72 9.22 9.91 -4.91
N ALA A 73 7.90 10.12 -4.86
CA ALA A 73 7.30 11.43 -4.56
C ALA A 73 6.93 11.65 -3.07
N HIS A 74 7.39 10.79 -2.16
CA HIS A 74 7.13 10.94 -0.71
C HIS A 74 8.40 10.95 0.17
N ALA A 75 9.57 11.04 -0.45
CA ALA A 75 10.85 11.22 0.24
C ALA A 75 11.37 12.67 0.20
N ALA A 76 10.60 13.62 -0.35
CA ALA A 76 11.02 15.01 -0.50
C ALA A 76 9.93 15.98 -0.03
N SER A 77 9.88 16.23 1.27
CA SER A 77 9.26 17.40 1.90
C SER A 77 9.70 17.48 3.34
#